data_AF-A0A1V3PZK2-F1
#
_entry.id   AF-A0A1V3PZK2-F1
#
_cell.length_a   1.000
_cell.length_b   1.000
_cell.length_c   1.000
_cell.angle_alpha   90.00
_cell.angle_beta   90.00
_cell.angle_gamma   90.00
#
_symmetry.space_group_name_H-M   'P 1'
#
loop_
_entity.id
_entity.type
_entity.pdbx_description
1 polymer ?
#
loop_
_entity_poly.entity_id
_entity_poly.type
_entity_poly.pdbx_seq_one_letter_code
_entity_poly.pdbx_strand_id
1 'polypeptide(L)'
;MKHFSLASDAIDLARLHASLQHPGSGGFCAFEGWVRNSNEGRAVQGLEYEVYAELALAEGERIVEEAIARYGVNAAHCMHRTGNLAIGDLAVWIGVSSAHRDEAFRACRYIIDEIKHRLPIWKKEHYVEGDTAWVACAHTYREHEHEHHHDHVHELAAPFVPDYSRQTRLREVGEAGQAKLAAARVLVIGAGGLGCPVLTYLAGAGVGTLGIVDGDRLDASNLHRQTLYDARDIGERKVDLAARRIAALNPAVTVQTDAEPLHAGNIVDVFGHYDLVVECTDDLGSRYLSNDAAILTGIPLILASVYQYEGQLQVVTAKPGDPCLRCLWPQEPAAGVAGSCIESGVLGPVPGVLGSMQAIEALKLLLDLPRPTDHALLLINLLDGTSQRLPIDAARGCAMHGGCAEAARRGLTMAQAARDVDIVFGNLDAAIAAGYTLVDVREAVEIAAQPLHAVSQWIPSTLIGEHATELPAGPVLLVCASGRRSGVAARMLRGQGMLNIHSLAGGVATLVPQRDRIAG
;
A
#
# COMPACT_ATOMS: atom_id res chain seq x y z
N MET A 1 26.19 28.59 -26.21
CA MET A 1 24.93 28.45 -26.96
C MET A 1 24.00 27.70 -26.03
N LYS A 2 22.72 28.08 -25.91
CA LYS A 2 21.82 27.32 -25.02
C LYS A 2 21.70 25.89 -25.53
N HIS A 3 21.82 24.92 -24.64
CA HIS A 3 21.73 23.49 -24.90
C HIS A 3 20.27 23.01 -25.03
N PHE A 4 19.31 23.80 -24.57
CA PHE A 4 17.89 23.53 -24.72
C PHE A 4 17.12 24.68 -25.39
N SER A 5 16.15 24.35 -26.23
CA SER A 5 15.29 25.33 -26.91
C SER A 5 13.87 24.86 -27.15
N LEU A 6 12.93 25.81 -27.20
CA LEU A 6 11.54 25.59 -27.59
C LEU A 6 11.27 26.19 -28.97
N ALA A 7 10.39 25.55 -29.75
CA ALA A 7 9.99 26.04 -31.08
C ALA A 7 8.48 25.84 -31.31
N SER A 8 7.81 26.83 -31.90
CA SER A 8 6.44 26.66 -32.41
C SER A 8 6.44 26.05 -33.83
N ASP A 9 7.43 26.42 -34.63
CA ASP A 9 7.55 25.99 -36.03
C ASP A 9 8.27 24.65 -36.18
N ALA A 10 8.31 24.13 -37.41
CA ALA A 10 9.01 22.90 -37.75
C ALA A 10 10.51 22.99 -37.43
N ILE A 11 11.08 21.87 -36.99
CA ILE A 11 12.48 21.78 -36.60
C ILE A 11 13.39 21.72 -37.84
N ASP A 12 14.32 22.67 -37.97
CA ASP A 12 15.40 22.62 -38.95
C ASP A 12 16.55 21.71 -38.47
N LEU A 13 16.47 20.45 -38.87
CA LEU A 13 17.45 19.42 -38.51
C LEU A 13 18.83 19.69 -39.09
N ALA A 14 18.93 20.25 -40.29
CA ALA A 14 20.21 20.51 -40.94
C ALA A 14 21.02 21.55 -40.15
N ARG A 15 20.35 22.63 -39.71
CA ARG A 15 20.95 23.66 -38.87
C ARG A 15 21.37 23.13 -37.50
N LEU A 16 20.53 22.33 -36.86
CA LEU A 16 20.84 21.76 -35.55
C LEU A 16 21.99 20.76 -35.62
N HIS A 17 21.99 19.87 -36.60
CA HIS A 17 23.08 18.94 -36.84
C HIS A 17 24.41 19.67 -37.10
N ALA A 18 24.41 20.71 -37.93
CA ALA A 18 25.59 21.52 -38.19
C ALA A 18 26.15 22.18 -36.92
N SER A 19 25.27 22.64 -36.02
CA SER A 19 25.70 23.27 -34.74
C SER A 19 26.40 22.31 -33.77
N LEU A 20 26.22 21.01 -33.94
CA LEU A 20 26.84 19.98 -33.11
C LEU A 20 28.08 19.35 -33.74
N GLN A 21 28.47 19.75 -34.96
CA GLN A 21 29.72 19.28 -35.56
C GLN A 21 30.92 19.79 -34.76
N HIS A 22 31.73 18.85 -34.28
CA HIS A 22 32.90 19.16 -33.47
C HIS A 22 34.11 18.32 -33.94
N PRO A 23 35.30 18.92 -34.15
CA PRO A 23 36.47 18.20 -34.69
C PRO A 23 36.95 17.02 -33.85
N GLY A 24 36.66 17.03 -32.55
CA GLY A 24 36.99 15.93 -31.62
C GLY A 24 35.97 14.80 -31.57
N SER A 25 34.90 14.85 -32.36
CA SER A 25 33.81 13.86 -32.28
C SER A 25 34.04 12.70 -33.25
N GLY A 26 34.13 11.48 -32.70
CA GLY A 26 34.14 10.23 -33.45
C GLY A 26 32.76 9.53 -33.50
N GLY A 27 31.77 10.07 -32.78
CA GLY A 27 30.40 9.57 -32.74
C GLY A 27 29.37 10.70 -32.68
N PHE A 28 28.27 10.52 -33.41
CA PHE A 28 27.08 11.37 -33.35
C PHE A 28 25.85 10.48 -33.16
N CYS A 29 24.97 10.86 -32.22
CA CYS A 29 23.70 10.18 -31.98
C CYS A 29 22.58 11.21 -31.98
N ALA A 30 21.46 10.90 -32.63
CA ALA A 30 20.26 11.71 -32.57
C ALA A 30 19.03 10.86 -32.23
N PHE A 31 18.11 11.47 -31.48
CA PHE A 31 16.79 10.94 -31.19
C PHE A 31 15.72 11.88 -31.74
N GLU A 32 14.69 11.28 -32.31
CA GLU A 32 13.54 11.97 -32.86
C GLU A 32 12.24 11.39 -32.31
N GLY A 33 11.44 12.21 -31.64
CA GLY A 33 10.10 11.84 -31.15
C GLY A 33 9.02 12.36 -32.09
N TRP A 34 8.35 11.46 -32.80
CA TRP A 34 7.34 11.79 -33.81
C TRP A 34 5.91 11.62 -33.26
N VAL A 35 4.97 12.42 -33.76
CA VAL A 35 3.54 12.25 -33.46
C VAL A 35 3.00 11.03 -34.22
N ARG A 36 2.46 10.05 -33.48
CA ARG A 36 1.86 8.82 -34.03
C ARG A 36 0.33 8.88 -34.04
N ASN A 37 -0.29 8.07 -34.90
CA ASN A 37 -1.74 8.01 -35.08
C ASN A 37 -2.50 7.18 -34.03
N SER A 38 -1.81 6.61 -33.03
CA SER A 38 -2.43 5.82 -31.97
C SER A 38 -1.72 5.95 -30.63
N ASN A 39 -2.47 5.91 -29.53
CA ASN A 39 -1.95 5.85 -28.16
C ASN A 39 -2.84 4.93 -27.32
N GLU A 40 -2.25 3.95 -26.63
CA GLU A 40 -2.96 2.98 -25.77
C GLU A 40 -4.21 2.32 -26.41
N GLY A 41 -4.15 2.05 -27.71
CA GLY A 41 -5.25 1.43 -28.46
C GLY A 41 -6.32 2.40 -29.00
N ARG A 42 -6.20 3.71 -28.74
CA ARG A 42 -7.11 4.75 -29.26
C ARG A 42 -6.49 5.50 -30.45
N ALA A 43 -7.31 5.89 -31.41
CA ALA A 43 -6.91 6.68 -32.58
C ALA A 43 -6.78 8.17 -32.23
N VAL A 44 -5.61 8.77 -32.53
CA VAL A 44 -5.27 10.17 -32.22
C VAL A 44 -5.19 10.96 -33.53
N GLN A 45 -5.78 12.16 -33.59
CA GLN A 45 -5.75 13.06 -34.75
C GLN A 45 -4.58 14.06 -34.74
N GLY A 46 -4.06 14.38 -33.55
CA GLY A 46 -2.96 15.32 -33.35
C GLY A 46 -2.68 15.55 -31.87
N LEU A 47 -1.65 16.34 -31.57
CA LEU A 47 -1.22 16.68 -30.22
C LEU A 47 -1.14 18.19 -30.05
N GLU A 48 -1.50 18.69 -28.87
CA GLU A 48 -1.26 20.06 -28.43
C GLU A 48 -0.28 20.01 -27.25
N TYR A 49 0.86 20.70 -27.38
CA TYR A 49 1.86 20.83 -26.31
C TYR A 49 1.80 22.21 -25.66
N GLU A 50 1.44 22.26 -24.38
CA GLU A 50 1.49 23.48 -23.56
C GLU A 50 2.72 23.46 -22.64
N VAL A 51 3.33 24.64 -22.46
CA VAL A 51 4.57 24.77 -21.70
C VAL A 51 4.56 26.03 -20.84
N TYR A 52 5.13 25.92 -19.65
CA TYR A 52 5.58 27.09 -18.90
C TYR A 52 7.00 27.44 -19.34
N ALA A 53 7.12 28.32 -20.35
CA ALA A 53 8.36 28.50 -21.11
C ALA A 53 9.59 28.80 -20.25
N GLU A 54 9.49 29.65 -19.22
CA GLU A 54 10.64 30.01 -18.39
C GLU A 54 11.20 28.83 -17.58
N LEU A 55 10.33 28.06 -16.93
CA LEU A 55 10.72 26.87 -16.16
C LEU A 55 11.21 25.75 -17.07
N ALA A 56 10.56 25.54 -18.21
CA ALA A 56 10.97 24.50 -19.17
C ALA A 56 12.34 24.83 -19.78
N LEU A 57 12.61 26.09 -20.11
CA LEU A 57 13.93 26.49 -20.59
C LEU A 57 15.02 26.28 -19.54
N ALA A 58 14.75 26.65 -18.28
CA ALA A 58 15.71 26.47 -17.19
C ALA A 58 15.99 24.98 -16.88
N GLU A 59 14.94 24.17 -16.77
CA GLU A 59 15.08 22.76 -16.43
C GLU A 59 15.62 21.93 -17.60
N GLY A 60 15.23 22.24 -18.83
CA GLY A 60 15.77 21.62 -20.03
C GLY A 60 17.26 21.90 -20.19
N GLU A 61 17.72 23.13 -19.90
CA GLU A 61 19.14 23.46 -19.92
C GLU A 61 19.91 22.60 -18.90
N ARG A 62 19.39 22.51 -17.66
CA ARG A 62 19.98 21.70 -16.58
C ARG A 62 20.13 20.23 -16.97
N ILE A 63 19.10 19.64 -17.59
CA ILE A 63 19.13 18.24 -18.05
C ILE A 63 20.26 18.00 -19.05
N VAL A 64 20.41 18.90 -20.03
CA VAL A 64 21.42 18.72 -21.09
C VAL A 64 22.83 19.00 -20.56
N GLU A 65 22.99 20.00 -19.68
CA GLU A 65 24.26 20.25 -18.98
C GLU A 65 24.70 19.06 -18.11
N GLU A 66 23.76 18.44 -17.39
CA GLU A 66 24.00 17.20 -16.63
C GLU A 66 24.46 16.06 -17.53
N ALA A 67 23.83 15.88 -18.69
CA ALA A 67 24.24 14.86 -19.67
C ALA A 67 25.66 15.11 -20.20
N ILE A 68 25.98 16.37 -20.51
CA ILE A 68 27.33 16.77 -20.97
C ILE A 68 28.37 16.46 -19.91
N ALA A 69 28.14 16.88 -18.67
CA ALA A 69 29.06 16.67 -17.57
C ALA A 69 29.21 15.18 -17.21
N ARG A 70 28.10 14.43 -17.18
CA ARG A 70 28.05 13.03 -16.76
C ARG A 70 28.74 12.08 -17.73
N TYR A 71 28.60 12.32 -19.03
CA TYR A 71 29.11 11.42 -20.07
C TYR A 71 30.30 11.99 -20.84
N GLY A 72 30.77 13.19 -20.49
CA GLY A 72 31.95 13.81 -21.11
C GLY A 72 31.80 14.07 -22.61
N VAL A 73 30.57 14.29 -23.09
CA VAL A 73 30.31 14.49 -24.52
C VAL A 73 30.71 15.89 -24.98
N ASN A 74 31.11 16.03 -26.24
CA ASN A 74 31.65 17.29 -26.78
C ASN A 74 30.58 18.37 -26.97
N ALA A 75 29.38 17.96 -27.39
CA ALA A 75 28.25 18.87 -27.58
C ALA A 75 26.93 18.10 -27.49
N ALA A 76 25.91 18.72 -26.92
CA ALA A 76 24.55 18.21 -26.94
C ALA A 76 23.55 19.36 -27.09
N HIS A 77 22.44 19.09 -27.76
CA HIS A 77 21.32 20.01 -27.89
C HIS A 77 19.99 19.26 -27.89
N CYS A 78 19.00 19.78 -27.17
CA CYS A 78 17.64 19.29 -27.18
C CYS A 78 16.66 20.40 -27.60
N MET A 79 15.78 20.10 -28.55
CA MET A 79 14.72 21.01 -28.97
C MET A 79 13.35 20.34 -28.86
N HIS A 80 12.41 21.00 -28.20
CA HIS A 80 11.03 20.52 -28.07
C HIS A 80 10.06 21.50 -28.75
N ARG A 81 9.13 20.96 -29.54
CA ARG A 81 8.06 21.74 -30.18
C ARG A 81 6.90 21.99 -29.22
N THR A 82 6.25 23.12 -29.38
CA THR A 82 5.09 23.56 -28.57
C THR A 82 3.94 23.98 -29.49
N GLY A 83 2.71 23.94 -28.99
CA GLY A 83 1.51 24.20 -29.79
C GLY A 83 0.99 22.95 -30.49
N ASN A 84 0.26 23.14 -31.58
CA ASN A 84 -0.44 22.06 -32.29
C ASN A 84 0.48 21.34 -33.29
N LEU A 85 0.52 20.01 -33.20
CA LEU A 85 1.30 19.13 -34.05
C LEU A 85 0.39 18.08 -34.71
N ALA A 86 0.57 17.90 -36.02
CA ALA A 86 -0.12 16.88 -36.79
C ALA A 86 0.55 15.50 -36.66
N ILE A 87 -0.16 14.43 -37.02
CA ILE A 87 0.45 13.10 -37.16
C ILE A 87 1.63 13.19 -38.14
N GLY A 88 2.78 12.63 -37.74
CA GLY A 88 4.01 12.68 -38.51
C GLY A 88 4.89 13.89 -38.21
N ASP A 89 4.43 14.86 -37.42
CA ASP A 89 5.29 15.98 -37.01
C ASP A 89 6.35 15.52 -35.99
N LEU A 90 7.53 16.12 -36.09
CA LEU A 90 8.60 15.93 -35.12
C LEU A 90 8.36 16.78 -33.87
N ALA A 91 8.06 16.15 -32.74
CA ALA A 91 7.75 16.82 -31.47
C ALA A 91 8.99 17.16 -30.65
N VAL A 92 9.99 16.27 -30.63
CA VAL A 92 11.23 16.49 -29.87
C VAL A 92 12.41 15.95 -30.65
N TRP A 93 13.50 16.70 -30.65
CA TRP A 93 14.78 16.30 -31.22
C TRP A 93 15.89 16.45 -30.21
N ILE A 94 16.80 15.47 -30.17
CA ILE A 94 18.02 15.53 -29.36
C ILE A 94 19.17 15.13 -30.26
N GLY A 95 20.26 15.89 -30.22
CA GLY A 95 21.51 15.54 -30.87
C GLY A 95 22.66 15.56 -29.87
N VAL A 96 23.57 14.59 -29.99
CA VAL A 96 24.76 14.48 -29.14
C VAL A 96 25.97 14.10 -29.99
N SER A 97 27.05 14.86 -29.81
CA SER A 97 28.36 14.63 -30.41
C SER A 97 29.38 14.25 -29.33
N SER A 98 30.12 13.17 -29.56
CA SER A 98 31.12 12.67 -28.61
C SER A 98 32.34 12.08 -29.34
N ALA A 99 33.47 11.97 -28.64
CA ALA A 99 34.66 11.29 -29.14
C ALA A 99 34.38 9.81 -29.48
N HIS A 100 33.47 9.18 -28.73
CA HIS A 100 33.13 7.78 -28.85
C HIS A 100 31.60 7.58 -28.89
N ARG A 101 31.17 6.51 -29.57
CA ARG A 101 29.74 6.26 -29.86
C ARG A 101 28.92 5.89 -28.62
N ASP A 102 29.50 5.24 -27.62
CA ASP A 102 28.78 4.74 -26.45
C ASP A 102 28.23 5.89 -25.60
N GLU A 103 29.09 6.87 -25.34
CA GLU A 103 28.80 8.10 -24.63
C GLU A 103 27.75 8.93 -25.36
N ALA A 104 27.80 8.97 -26.70
CA ALA A 104 26.79 9.62 -27.51
C ALA A 104 25.40 8.96 -27.33
N PHE A 105 25.32 7.61 -27.34
CA PHE A 105 24.07 6.89 -27.11
C PHE A 105 23.54 7.08 -25.69
N ARG A 106 24.40 6.95 -24.69
CA ARG A 106 24.02 7.05 -23.27
C ARG A 106 23.55 8.44 -22.90
N ALA A 107 24.24 9.48 -23.37
CA ALA A 107 23.82 10.86 -23.18
C ALA A 107 22.50 11.16 -23.92
N CYS A 108 22.35 10.72 -25.17
CA CYS A 108 21.12 10.93 -25.94
C CYS A 108 19.91 10.26 -25.26
N ARG A 109 20.08 9.02 -24.75
CA ARG A 109 19.05 8.30 -24.00
C ARG A 109 18.71 8.98 -22.67
N TYR A 110 19.73 9.39 -21.92
CA TYR A 110 19.54 10.09 -20.65
C TYR A 110 18.71 11.37 -20.84
N ILE A 111 19.04 12.18 -21.85
CA ILE A 111 18.32 13.44 -22.11
C ILE A 111 16.83 13.16 -22.39
N ILE A 112 16.47 12.19 -23.25
CA ILE A 112 15.04 11.95 -23.54
C ILE A 112 14.27 11.43 -22.31
N ASP A 113 14.90 10.58 -21.50
CA ASP A 113 14.25 10.01 -20.32
C ASP A 113 14.02 11.10 -19.26
N GLU A 114 15.00 11.97 -19.02
CA GLU A 114 14.87 13.09 -18.09
C GLU A 114 13.91 14.18 -18.60
N ILE A 115 13.88 14.45 -19.91
CA ILE A 115 12.91 15.38 -20.51
C ILE A 115 11.47 14.89 -20.27
N LYS A 116 11.22 13.59 -20.40
CA LYS A 116 9.90 13.01 -20.09
C LYS A 116 9.55 13.02 -18.62
N HIS A 117 10.55 13.06 -17.73
CA HIS A 117 10.36 12.97 -16.29
C HIS A 117 10.27 14.34 -15.60
N ARG A 118 11.14 15.29 -15.96
CA ARG A 118 11.35 16.55 -15.23
C ARG A 118 10.85 17.78 -15.96
N LEU A 119 10.77 17.75 -17.29
CA LEU A 119 10.44 18.94 -18.05
C LEU A 119 8.96 19.31 -17.89
N PRO A 120 8.62 20.54 -17.47
CA PRO A 120 7.24 20.99 -17.29
C PRO A 120 6.58 21.31 -18.64
N ILE A 121 6.33 20.26 -19.43
CA ILE A 121 5.57 20.28 -20.68
C ILE A 121 4.41 19.30 -20.55
N TRP A 122 3.21 19.76 -20.91
CA TRP A 122 2.00 18.97 -20.88
C TRP A 122 1.53 18.66 -22.30
N LYS A 123 1.09 17.43 -22.52
CA LYS A 123 0.59 16.94 -23.80
C LYS A 123 -0.92 16.75 -23.70
N LYS A 124 -1.66 17.35 -24.61
CA LYS A 124 -3.09 17.13 -24.78
C LYS A 124 -3.33 16.39 -26.10
N GLU A 125 -4.05 15.28 -26.03
CA GLU A 125 -4.38 14.46 -27.20
C GLU A 125 -5.76 14.83 -27.73
N HIS A 126 -5.88 14.95 -29.05
CA HIS A 126 -7.16 15.11 -29.75
C HIS A 126 -7.58 13.77 -30.35
N TYR A 127 -8.64 13.16 -29.83
CA TYR A 127 -9.14 11.87 -30.33
C TYR A 127 -10.16 12.05 -31.47
N VAL A 128 -10.26 11.03 -32.32
CA VAL A 128 -11.20 11.01 -33.46
C VAL A 128 -12.67 11.14 -33.03
N GLU A 129 -12.99 10.73 -31.81
CA GLU A 129 -14.35 10.74 -31.23
C GLU A 129 -14.78 12.13 -30.70
N GLY A 130 -13.90 13.14 -30.74
CA GLY A 130 -14.21 14.53 -30.35
C GLY A 130 -13.81 14.92 -28.92
N ASP A 131 -13.42 13.95 -28.09
CA ASP A 131 -12.91 14.20 -26.74
C ASP A 131 -11.42 14.61 -26.76
N THR A 132 -11.02 15.43 -25.78
CA THR A 132 -9.60 15.79 -25.54
C THR A 132 -9.18 15.33 -24.15
N ALA A 133 -7.99 14.75 -24.02
CA ALA A 133 -7.45 14.33 -22.72
C ALA A 133 -6.05 14.91 -22.50
N TRP A 134 -5.82 15.39 -21.29
CA TRP A 134 -4.47 15.71 -20.81
C TRP A 134 -3.76 14.41 -20.43
N VAL A 135 -2.65 14.14 -21.11
CA VAL A 135 -1.82 12.97 -20.89
C VAL A 135 -0.48 13.45 -20.34
N ALA A 136 -0.12 13.00 -19.15
CA ALA A 136 1.21 13.28 -18.61
C ALA A 136 2.28 12.65 -19.52
N CYS A 137 3.36 13.38 -19.82
CA CYS A 137 4.49 12.87 -20.61
C CYS A 137 5.29 11.76 -19.91
N ALA A 138 4.98 11.47 -18.63
CA ALA A 138 5.67 10.47 -17.82
C ALA A 138 5.24 9.05 -18.24
N HIS A 139 6.05 8.41 -19.09
CA HIS A 139 5.97 6.97 -19.31
C HIS A 139 6.73 6.21 -18.22
N THR A 140 6.04 5.20 -17.70
CA THR A 140 6.49 4.03 -16.92
C THR A 140 7.99 3.72 -16.98
N TYR A 141 8.62 3.73 -15.80
CA TYR A 141 9.95 3.13 -15.60
C TYR A 141 9.81 1.59 -15.71
N ARG A 142 10.50 0.98 -16.67
CA ARG A 142 10.85 -0.44 -16.67
C ARG A 142 12.34 -0.52 -16.36
N GLU A 143 12.70 -1.26 -15.32
CA GLU A 143 14.09 -1.65 -15.09
C GLU A 143 14.62 -2.35 -16.35
N HIS A 144 15.71 -1.83 -16.91
CA HIS A 144 16.49 -2.52 -17.92
C HIS A 144 17.71 -3.12 -17.23
N GLU A 145 17.65 -4.42 -16.95
CA GLU A 145 18.83 -5.23 -16.71
C GLU A 145 19.71 -5.23 -17.96
N HIS A 146 20.97 -4.80 -17.83
CA HIS A 146 22.02 -5.25 -18.73
C HIS A 146 23.31 -5.46 -17.93
N GLU A 147 23.63 -6.73 -17.71
CA GLU A 147 24.97 -7.21 -17.42
C GLU A 147 25.89 -6.82 -18.59
N HIS A 148 26.86 -5.94 -18.34
CA HIS A 148 28.10 -5.92 -19.12
C HIS A 148 29.29 -5.66 -18.22
N HIS A 149 30.14 -6.69 -18.11
CA HIS A 149 31.50 -6.63 -17.58
C HIS A 149 32.33 -5.60 -18.36
N HIS A 150 32.52 -4.41 -17.79
CA HIS A 150 33.66 -3.56 -18.09
C HIS A 150 34.16 -2.94 -16.78
N ASP A 151 35.45 -3.15 -16.48
CA ASP A 151 36.16 -2.53 -15.37
C ASP A 151 36.19 -1.00 -15.57
N HIS A 152 35.13 -0.34 -15.11
CA HIS A 152 35.19 1.06 -14.74
C HIS A 152 35.28 1.10 -13.23
N VAL A 153 36.34 1.72 -12.72
CA VAL A 153 36.41 2.15 -11.31
C VAL A 153 35.33 3.21 -11.15
N HIS A 154 34.11 2.77 -10.86
CA HIS A 154 33.09 3.62 -10.29
C HIS A 154 33.65 4.07 -8.95
N GLU A 155 34.00 5.35 -8.84
CA GLU A 155 34.05 6.00 -7.54
C GLU A 155 32.63 5.85 -7.00
N LEU A 156 32.41 4.80 -6.19
CA LEU A 156 31.11 4.51 -5.60
C LEU A 156 30.71 5.77 -4.87
N ALA A 157 29.63 6.41 -5.33
CA ALA A 157 29.00 7.48 -4.56
C ALA A 157 28.91 6.98 -3.12
N ALA A 158 29.43 7.77 -2.19
CA ALA A 158 29.50 7.35 -0.79
C ALA A 158 28.12 6.78 -0.39
N PRO A 159 28.08 5.62 0.29
CA PRO A 159 26.82 5.00 0.66
C PRO A 159 25.93 6.03 1.35
N PHE A 160 24.65 6.09 0.98
CA PHE A 160 23.72 7.05 1.56
C PHE A 160 23.75 6.92 3.09
N VAL A 161 24.07 8.02 3.77
CA VAL A 161 24.02 8.10 5.23
C VAL A 161 22.85 9.02 5.60
N PRO A 162 21.85 8.52 6.34
CA PRO A 162 20.77 9.35 6.84
C PRO A 162 21.29 10.46 7.77
N ASP A 163 20.72 11.67 7.66
CA ASP A 163 21.03 12.79 8.56
C ASP A 163 19.99 12.88 9.69
N TYR A 164 20.34 12.35 10.86
CA TYR A 164 19.53 12.46 12.08
C TYR A 164 19.88 13.67 12.95
N SER A 165 20.73 14.59 12.49
CA SER A 165 21.27 15.68 13.32
C SER A 165 20.21 16.57 13.96
N ARG A 166 19.01 16.68 13.35
CA ARG A 166 17.90 17.47 13.91
C ARG A 166 17.28 16.81 15.13
N GLN A 167 17.13 15.49 15.14
CA GLN A 167 16.57 14.77 16.28
C GLN A 167 17.63 14.46 17.35
N THR A 168 18.88 14.19 16.99
CA THR A 168 19.96 13.97 17.99
C THR A 168 20.31 15.23 18.78
N ARG A 169 19.95 16.42 18.30
CA ARG A 169 20.03 17.68 19.07
C ARG A 169 19.06 17.75 20.26
N LEU A 170 17.98 16.96 20.25
CA LEU A 170 17.10 16.86 21.40
C LEU A 170 17.83 16.10 22.51
N ARG A 171 17.89 16.69 23.71
CA ARG A 171 18.68 16.15 24.83
C ARG A 171 18.23 14.73 25.21
N GLU A 172 16.93 14.48 25.14
CA GLU A 172 16.31 13.21 25.46
C GLU A 172 16.53 12.14 24.39
N VAL A 173 16.88 12.56 23.16
CA VAL A 173 17.27 11.66 22.07
C VAL A 173 18.79 11.47 22.11
N GLY A 174 19.58 12.49 21.74
CA GLY A 174 21.03 12.36 21.64
C GLY A 174 21.49 11.21 20.73
N GLU A 175 22.79 10.93 20.74
CA GLU A 175 23.35 9.77 20.03
C GLU A 175 22.85 8.44 20.62
N ALA A 176 22.66 8.38 21.94
CA ALA A 176 22.22 7.17 22.63
C ALA A 176 20.77 6.79 22.26
N GLY A 177 19.87 7.75 22.20
CA GLY A 177 18.49 7.54 21.76
C GLY A 177 18.41 7.19 20.28
N GLN A 178 19.25 7.79 19.44
CA GLN A 178 19.34 7.38 18.03
C GLN A 178 19.81 5.92 17.90
N ALA A 179 20.80 5.51 18.69
CA ALA A 179 21.25 4.13 18.71
C ALA A 179 20.16 3.16 19.21
N LYS A 180 19.33 3.58 20.18
CA LYS A 180 18.14 2.80 20.58
C LYS A 180 17.15 2.63 19.42
N LEU A 181 16.84 3.71 18.70
CA LEU A 181 15.96 3.64 17.52
C LEU A 181 16.54 2.71 16.45
N ALA A 182 17.83 2.84 16.14
CA ALA A 182 18.51 2.00 15.15
C ALA A 182 18.59 0.52 15.54
N ALA A 183 18.48 0.18 16.83
CA ALA A 183 18.41 -1.20 17.32
C ALA A 183 16.96 -1.74 17.38
N ALA A 184 15.95 -0.87 17.38
CA ALA A 184 14.57 -1.24 17.60
C ALA A 184 13.93 -1.93 16.38
N ARG A 185 13.02 -2.86 16.67
CA ARG A 185 12.22 -3.61 15.70
C ARG A 185 10.74 -3.32 15.95
N VAL A 186 10.07 -2.68 15.00
CA VAL A 186 8.65 -2.31 15.12
C VAL A 186 7.82 -3.04 14.07
N LEU A 187 6.73 -3.68 14.51
CA LEU A 187 5.73 -4.26 13.62
C LEU A 187 4.62 -3.24 13.36
N VAL A 188 4.27 -3.02 12.10
CA VAL A 188 3.14 -2.19 11.68
C VAL A 188 2.12 -3.08 10.98
N ILE A 189 0.93 -3.20 11.57
CA ILE A 189 -0.17 -4.02 11.06
C ILE A 189 -1.11 -3.13 10.25
N GLY A 190 -1.10 -3.27 8.93
CA GLY A 190 -1.83 -2.43 7.99
C GLY A 190 -0.97 -1.29 7.45
N ALA A 191 -0.80 -1.26 6.14
CA ALA A 191 -0.12 -0.22 5.37
C ALA A 191 -1.13 0.74 4.69
N GLY A 192 -2.25 0.98 5.37
CA GLY A 192 -3.37 1.84 4.94
C GLY A 192 -3.23 3.30 5.38
N GLY A 193 -4.35 3.99 5.61
CA GLY A 193 -4.36 5.43 5.90
C GLY A 193 -3.66 5.80 7.22
N LEU A 194 -3.76 4.95 8.25
CA LEU A 194 -3.02 5.08 9.51
C LEU A 194 -1.56 4.62 9.35
N GLY A 195 -1.35 3.51 8.63
CA GLY A 195 -0.03 2.90 8.47
C GLY A 195 0.94 3.72 7.63
N CYS A 196 0.47 4.41 6.58
CA CYS A 196 1.29 5.26 5.71
C CYS A 196 2.13 6.29 6.48
N PRO A 197 1.55 7.16 7.32
CA PRO A 197 2.33 8.09 8.14
C PRO A 197 3.18 7.37 9.20
N VAL A 198 2.69 6.29 9.83
CA VAL A 198 3.49 5.51 10.80
C VAL A 198 4.79 5.02 10.18
N LEU A 199 4.70 4.32 9.05
CA LEU A 199 5.85 3.80 8.32
C LEU A 199 6.81 4.93 7.94
N THR A 200 6.28 6.01 7.36
CA THR A 200 7.08 7.15 6.91
C THR A 200 7.85 7.79 8.06
N TYR A 201 7.19 8.09 9.18
CA TYR A 201 7.83 8.75 10.31
C TYR A 201 8.79 7.85 11.08
N LEU A 202 8.47 6.56 11.26
CA LEU A 202 9.38 5.63 11.94
C LEU A 202 10.63 5.34 11.09
N ALA A 203 10.47 5.19 9.77
CA ALA A 203 11.61 5.07 8.87
C ALA A 203 12.46 6.34 8.86
N GLY A 204 11.84 7.52 8.75
CA GLY A 204 12.53 8.81 8.81
C GLY A 204 13.26 9.05 10.14
N ALA A 205 12.72 8.54 11.26
CA ALA A 205 13.36 8.60 12.56
C ALA A 205 14.53 7.61 12.74
N GLY A 206 14.72 6.68 11.80
CA GLY A 206 15.79 5.69 11.84
C GLY A 206 15.51 4.50 12.75
N VAL A 207 14.25 4.06 12.85
CA VAL A 207 13.93 2.76 13.46
C VAL A 207 14.61 1.65 12.66
N GLY A 208 15.40 0.80 13.31
CA GLY A 208 16.30 -0.15 12.64
C GLY A 208 15.60 -1.19 11.78
N THR A 209 14.51 -1.77 12.27
CA THR A 209 13.70 -2.73 11.51
C THR A 209 12.22 -2.37 11.56
N LEU A 210 11.59 -2.33 10.38
CA LEU A 210 10.14 -2.22 10.23
C LEU A 210 9.58 -3.52 9.64
N GLY A 211 8.81 -4.25 10.45
CA GLY A 211 7.93 -5.31 9.98
C GLY A 211 6.63 -4.71 9.47
N ILE A 212 6.16 -5.10 8.29
CA ILE A 212 4.94 -4.60 7.68
C ILE A 212 4.04 -5.79 7.35
N VAL A 213 2.82 -5.79 7.88
CA VAL A 213 1.82 -6.80 7.54
C VAL A 213 0.66 -6.14 6.82
N ASP A 214 0.42 -6.51 5.56
CA ASP A 214 -0.76 -6.05 4.81
C ASP A 214 -1.08 -7.03 3.67
N GLY A 215 -2.30 -7.58 3.69
CA GLY A 215 -2.75 -8.54 2.67
C GLY A 215 -3.45 -7.91 1.46
N ASP A 216 -3.68 -6.59 1.49
CA ASP A 216 -4.45 -5.91 0.45
C ASP A 216 -3.59 -5.54 -0.77
N ARG A 217 -4.31 -5.32 -1.87
CA ARG A 217 -3.80 -4.56 -3.02
C ARG A 217 -4.26 -3.12 -2.96
N LEU A 218 -3.48 -2.22 -3.55
CA LEU A 218 -3.84 -0.83 -3.65
C LEU A 218 -5.02 -0.64 -4.61
N ASP A 219 -6.05 0.07 -4.18
CA ASP A 219 -7.19 0.47 -5.02
C ASP A 219 -7.21 1.99 -5.26
N ALA A 220 -7.77 2.45 -6.37
CA ALA A 220 -7.88 3.88 -6.67
C ALA A 220 -8.58 4.68 -5.55
N SER A 221 -9.60 4.08 -4.91
CA SER A 221 -10.33 4.66 -3.77
C SER A 221 -9.48 4.84 -2.50
N ASN A 222 -8.24 4.32 -2.48
CA ASN A 222 -7.36 4.42 -1.33
C ASN A 222 -6.49 5.68 -1.36
N LEU A 223 -6.20 6.21 -2.56
CA LEU A 223 -5.19 7.25 -2.79
C LEU A 223 -5.48 8.57 -2.05
N HIS A 224 -6.75 8.89 -1.80
CA HIS A 224 -7.12 10.12 -1.10
C HIS A 224 -6.66 10.16 0.37
N ARG A 225 -6.27 9.01 0.95
CA ARG A 225 -5.84 8.90 2.36
C ARG A 225 -4.59 8.06 2.60
N GLN A 226 -4.09 7.37 1.59
CA GLN A 226 -2.88 6.53 1.66
C GLN A 226 -1.74 7.20 0.90
N THR A 227 -1.20 8.26 1.49
CA THR A 227 -0.28 9.20 0.82
C THR A 227 1.13 8.64 0.56
N LEU A 228 1.40 7.40 0.95
CA LEU A 228 2.64 6.70 0.63
C LEU A 228 2.68 6.22 -0.85
N TYR A 229 1.51 6.12 -1.48
CA TYR A 229 1.34 5.54 -2.81
C TYR A 229 0.80 6.56 -3.82
N ASP A 230 0.89 6.23 -5.09
CA ASP A 230 0.36 7.03 -6.19
C ASP A 230 -0.42 6.21 -7.22
N ALA A 231 -0.99 6.89 -8.21
CA ALA A 231 -1.88 6.26 -9.21
C ALA A 231 -1.22 5.16 -10.04
N ARG A 232 0.11 5.12 -10.13
CA ARG A 232 0.85 4.09 -10.87
C ARG A 232 0.91 2.77 -10.11
N ASP A 233 0.71 2.82 -8.80
CA ASP A 233 0.85 1.69 -7.88
C ASP A 233 -0.45 0.84 -7.80
N ILE A 234 -1.54 1.28 -8.43
CA ILE A 234 -2.86 0.63 -8.33
C ILE A 234 -2.78 -0.84 -8.79
N GLY A 235 -3.33 -1.73 -7.98
CA GLY A 235 -3.36 -3.18 -8.20
C GLY A 235 -2.14 -3.92 -7.63
N GLU A 236 -1.06 -3.23 -7.26
CA GLU A 236 0.08 -3.84 -6.57
C GLU A 236 -0.24 -4.12 -5.09
N ARG A 237 0.48 -5.05 -4.45
CA ARG A 237 0.28 -5.35 -3.03
C ARG A 237 0.81 -4.19 -2.18
N LYS A 238 0.02 -3.74 -1.21
CA LYS A 238 0.39 -2.61 -0.34
C LYS A 238 1.67 -2.89 0.43
N VAL A 239 1.87 -4.11 0.91
CA VAL A 239 3.07 -4.50 1.66
C VAL A 239 4.36 -4.35 0.83
N ASP A 240 4.34 -4.73 -0.45
CA ASP A 240 5.49 -4.60 -1.36
C ASP A 240 5.75 -3.14 -1.71
N LEU A 241 4.68 -2.37 -1.96
CA LEU A 241 4.76 -0.94 -2.20
C LEU A 241 5.37 -0.18 -1.03
N ALA A 242 4.86 -0.45 0.18
CA ALA A 242 5.36 0.15 1.40
C ALA A 242 6.85 -0.13 1.58
N ALA A 243 7.28 -1.38 1.39
CA ALA A 243 8.69 -1.74 1.50
C ALA A 243 9.58 -0.98 0.50
N ARG A 244 9.16 -0.88 -0.77
CA ARG A 244 9.89 -0.09 -1.78
C ARG A 244 10.00 1.38 -1.39
N ARG A 245 8.91 1.98 -0.89
CA ARG A 245 8.89 3.40 -0.50
C ARG A 245 9.75 3.66 0.74
N ILE A 246 9.76 2.75 1.70
CA ILE A 246 10.59 2.86 2.91
C ILE A 246 12.08 2.68 2.59
N ALA A 247 12.44 1.69 1.77
CA ALA A 247 13.81 1.49 1.32
C ALA A 247 14.35 2.71 0.54
N ALA A 248 13.50 3.35 -0.27
CA ALA A 248 13.85 4.58 -0.97
C ALA A 248 13.96 5.80 -0.03
N LEU A 249 13.11 5.89 0.99
CA LEU A 249 13.11 6.97 1.97
C LEU A 249 14.34 6.92 2.88
N ASN A 250 14.65 5.73 3.40
CA ASN A 250 15.77 5.52 4.30
C ASN A 250 16.38 4.11 4.12
N PRO A 251 17.40 3.98 3.26
CA PRO A 251 18.14 2.73 3.02
C PRO A 251 18.80 2.08 4.25
N ALA A 252 18.95 2.80 5.37
CA ALA A 252 19.50 2.22 6.60
C ALA A 252 18.47 1.39 7.39
N VAL A 253 17.18 1.48 7.03
CA VAL A 253 16.09 0.74 7.68
C VAL A 253 15.94 -0.63 7.02
N THR A 254 15.96 -1.68 7.82
CA THR A 254 15.62 -3.03 7.35
C THR A 254 14.11 -3.18 7.29
N VAL A 255 13.56 -3.57 6.13
CA VAL A 255 12.12 -3.83 5.99
C VAL A 255 11.87 -5.33 5.89
N GLN A 256 10.92 -5.82 6.69
CA GLN A 256 10.40 -7.19 6.64
C GLN A 256 8.93 -7.13 6.25
N THR A 257 8.51 -7.92 5.27
CA THR A 257 7.14 -7.89 4.75
C THR A 257 6.43 -9.21 4.99
N ASP A 258 5.17 -9.13 5.38
CA ASP A 258 4.25 -10.26 5.41
C ASP A 258 2.96 -9.88 4.69
N ALA A 259 2.63 -10.66 3.65
CA ALA A 259 1.37 -10.50 2.91
C ALA A 259 0.25 -11.36 3.51
N GLU A 260 0.56 -12.30 4.39
CA GLU A 260 -0.45 -13.07 5.11
C GLU A 260 -1.02 -12.22 6.25
N PRO A 261 -2.35 -12.01 6.31
CA PRO A 261 -2.97 -11.33 7.43
C PRO A 261 -2.69 -12.05 8.76
N LEU A 262 -2.51 -11.28 9.84
CA LEU A 262 -2.38 -11.85 11.18
C LEU A 262 -3.69 -12.51 11.61
N HIS A 263 -3.55 -13.68 12.21
CA HIS A 263 -4.64 -14.50 12.71
C HIS A 263 -4.22 -15.22 13.99
N ALA A 264 -5.17 -15.84 14.69
CA ALA A 264 -4.91 -16.47 15.98
C ALA A 264 -3.77 -17.51 15.97
N GLY A 265 -3.59 -18.23 14.85
CA GLY A 265 -2.53 -19.23 14.70
C GLY A 265 -1.12 -18.72 14.39
N ASN A 266 -0.90 -17.42 14.12
CA ASN A 266 0.44 -16.88 13.81
C ASN A 266 0.82 -15.66 14.66
N ILE A 267 -0.17 -14.90 15.16
CA ILE A 267 0.07 -13.55 15.69
C ILE A 267 0.98 -13.52 16.91
N VAL A 268 0.89 -14.52 17.80
CA VAL A 268 1.71 -14.58 19.03
C VAL A 268 3.19 -14.78 18.69
N ASP A 269 3.48 -15.66 17.73
CA ASP A 269 4.85 -15.94 17.30
C ASP A 269 5.44 -14.72 16.58
N VAL A 270 4.65 -14.10 15.68
CA VAL A 270 5.06 -12.89 14.96
C VAL A 270 5.39 -11.76 15.93
N PHE A 271 4.54 -11.50 16.94
CA PHE A 271 4.77 -10.45 17.94
C PHE A 271 6.08 -10.64 18.69
N GLY A 272 6.46 -11.89 19.00
CA GLY A 272 7.70 -12.22 19.72
C GLY A 272 8.99 -11.80 18.99
N HIS A 273 8.92 -11.38 17.73
CA HIS A 273 10.07 -10.91 16.94
C HIS A 273 10.26 -9.39 16.96
N TYR A 274 9.43 -8.63 17.69
CA TYR A 274 9.45 -7.17 17.68
C TYR A 274 9.41 -6.59 19.09
N ASP A 275 9.91 -5.37 19.24
CA ASP A 275 9.96 -4.65 20.52
C ASP A 275 8.67 -3.84 20.77
N LEU A 276 7.93 -3.54 19.70
CA LEU A 276 6.72 -2.72 19.70
C LEU A 276 5.84 -3.07 18.50
N VAL A 277 4.52 -3.04 18.71
CA VAL A 277 3.53 -3.19 17.63
C VAL A 277 2.68 -1.92 17.49
N VAL A 278 2.42 -1.53 16.25
CA VAL A 278 1.51 -0.46 15.89
C VAL A 278 0.38 -1.04 15.03
N GLU A 279 -0.84 -0.98 15.57
CA GLU A 279 -2.05 -1.51 14.94
C GLU A 279 -2.71 -0.39 14.11
N CYS A 280 -2.72 -0.54 12.79
CA CYS A 280 -3.15 0.47 11.84
C CYS A 280 -4.28 -0.02 10.92
N THR A 281 -4.96 -1.12 11.27
CA THR A 281 -6.11 -1.64 10.51
C THR A 281 -7.39 -0.89 10.87
N ASP A 282 -8.38 -0.98 9.99
CA ASP A 282 -9.72 -0.45 10.20
C ASP A 282 -10.71 -1.50 10.73
N ASP A 283 -10.23 -2.71 11.02
CA ASP A 283 -11.03 -3.83 11.51
C ASP A 283 -10.98 -3.95 13.05
N LEU A 284 -12.15 -4.07 13.68
CA LEU A 284 -12.22 -4.26 15.13
C LEU A 284 -11.70 -5.64 15.55
N GLY A 285 -11.96 -6.70 14.78
CA GLY A 285 -11.50 -8.05 15.11
C GLY A 285 -9.97 -8.10 15.21
N SER A 286 -9.29 -7.51 14.23
CA SER A 286 -7.83 -7.32 14.21
C SER A 286 -7.30 -6.59 15.45
N ARG A 287 -8.00 -5.55 15.94
CA ARG A 287 -7.63 -4.83 17.16
C ARG A 287 -7.72 -5.69 18.41
N TYR A 288 -8.81 -6.45 18.57
CA TYR A 288 -8.95 -7.37 19.71
C TYR A 288 -7.90 -8.48 19.65
N LEU A 289 -7.67 -9.04 18.46
CA LEU A 289 -6.65 -10.05 18.23
C LEU A 289 -5.24 -9.52 18.58
N SER A 290 -4.90 -8.32 18.10
CA SER A 290 -3.63 -7.66 18.39
C SER A 290 -3.47 -7.34 19.88
N ASN A 291 -4.53 -6.85 20.53
CA ASN A 291 -4.53 -6.62 21.98
C ASN A 291 -4.25 -7.92 22.74
N ASP A 292 -4.91 -9.01 22.36
CA ASP A 292 -4.76 -10.29 23.05
C ASP A 292 -3.35 -10.85 22.88
N ALA A 293 -2.78 -10.75 21.67
CA ALA A 293 -1.39 -11.11 21.41
C ALA A 293 -0.41 -10.25 22.22
N ALA A 294 -0.62 -8.93 22.31
CA ALA A 294 0.19 -8.03 23.12
C ALA A 294 0.20 -8.43 24.60
N ILE A 295 -0.97 -8.74 25.16
CA ILE A 295 -1.09 -9.17 26.57
C ILE A 295 -0.38 -10.50 26.83
N LEU A 296 -0.41 -11.44 25.90
CA LEU A 296 0.22 -12.75 26.09
C LEU A 296 1.74 -12.73 25.87
N THR A 297 2.22 -11.85 25.00
CA THR A 297 3.65 -11.71 24.70
C THR A 297 4.36 -10.69 25.60
N GLY A 298 3.62 -9.76 26.21
CA GLY A 298 4.18 -8.63 26.94
C GLY A 298 4.75 -7.54 26.04
N ILE A 299 4.55 -7.62 24.73
CA ILE A 299 5.01 -6.61 23.76
C ILE A 299 4.02 -5.44 23.74
N PRO A 300 4.49 -4.19 23.89
CA PRO A 300 3.62 -3.02 23.86
C PRO A 300 2.93 -2.87 22.49
N LEU A 301 1.73 -2.28 22.53
CA LEU A 301 0.85 -2.11 21.39
C LEU A 301 0.27 -0.71 21.37
N ILE A 302 0.28 -0.06 20.21
CA ILE A 302 -0.40 1.22 19.99
C ILE A 302 -1.61 0.99 19.09
N LEU A 303 -2.79 1.30 19.61
CA LEU A 303 -4.06 1.19 18.92
C LEU A 303 -4.54 2.57 18.49
N ALA A 304 -5.05 2.67 17.27
CA ALA A 304 -5.83 3.82 16.85
C ALA A 304 -7.09 3.39 16.10
N SER A 305 -8.10 4.25 16.13
CA SER A 305 -9.31 4.10 15.33
C SER A 305 -9.73 5.45 14.77
N VAL A 306 -10.42 5.42 13.64
CA VAL A 306 -10.92 6.61 12.95
C VAL A 306 -12.39 6.40 12.62
N TYR A 307 -13.19 7.44 12.83
CA TYR A 307 -14.59 7.49 12.42
C TYR A 307 -14.92 8.91 11.98
N GLN A 308 -15.20 9.11 10.69
CA GLN A 308 -15.48 10.42 10.10
C GLN A 308 -14.37 11.45 10.37
N TYR A 309 -14.59 12.37 11.32
CA TYR A 309 -13.67 13.43 11.75
C TYR A 309 -13.04 13.15 13.12
N GLU A 310 -13.38 12.04 13.74
CA GLU A 310 -12.96 11.67 15.07
C GLU A 310 -11.95 10.53 15.03
N GLY A 311 -11.10 10.48 16.05
CA GLY A 311 -10.16 9.40 16.24
C GLY A 311 -9.98 9.05 17.70
N GLN A 312 -9.53 7.82 17.92
CA GLN A 312 -9.16 7.32 19.23
C GLN A 312 -7.71 6.84 19.17
N LEU A 313 -6.98 7.02 20.27
CA LEU A 313 -5.61 6.55 20.43
C LEU A 313 -5.44 5.95 21.83
N GLN A 314 -4.90 4.74 21.90
CA GLN A 314 -4.60 4.05 23.15
C GLN A 314 -3.23 3.40 23.07
N VAL A 315 -2.41 3.61 24.11
CA VAL A 315 -1.17 2.86 24.31
C VAL A 315 -1.43 1.74 25.31
N VAL A 316 -1.21 0.51 24.89
CA VAL A 316 -1.25 -0.68 25.74
C VAL A 316 0.19 -1.11 26.00
N THR A 317 0.71 -0.82 27.20
CA THR A 317 2.09 -1.16 27.58
C THR A 317 2.32 -2.66 27.77
N ALA A 318 1.24 -3.44 27.85
CA ALA A 318 1.23 -4.88 28.15
C ALA A 318 1.91 -5.28 29.47
N LYS A 319 2.15 -4.33 30.37
CA LYS A 319 2.71 -4.59 31.70
C LYS A 319 1.61 -5.10 32.65
N PRO A 320 1.90 -6.07 33.54
CA PRO A 320 0.95 -6.50 34.55
C PRO A 320 0.43 -5.31 35.39
N GLY A 321 -0.89 -5.17 35.46
CA GLY A 321 -1.56 -4.08 36.18
C GLY A 321 -1.92 -2.86 35.32
N ASP A 322 -1.35 -2.72 34.12
CA ASP A 322 -1.70 -1.65 33.20
C ASP A 322 -2.97 -2.01 32.38
N PRO A 323 -3.79 -1.02 31.99
CA PRO A 323 -5.02 -1.27 31.26
C PRO A 323 -4.76 -1.74 29.82
N CYS A 324 -5.63 -2.63 29.34
CA CYS A 324 -5.66 -3.08 27.95
C CYS A 324 -6.96 -2.64 27.25
N LEU A 325 -7.13 -2.96 25.96
CA LEU A 325 -8.37 -2.69 25.22
C LEU A 325 -9.58 -3.30 25.94
N ARG A 326 -9.45 -4.56 26.40
CA ARG A 326 -10.53 -5.28 27.09
C ARG A 326 -10.89 -4.70 28.46
N CYS A 327 -10.00 -3.95 29.10
CA CYS A 327 -10.34 -3.27 30.35
C CYS A 327 -11.38 -2.16 30.13
N LEU A 328 -11.40 -1.55 28.94
CA LEU A 328 -12.40 -0.56 28.55
C LEU A 328 -13.60 -1.19 27.85
N TRP A 329 -13.35 -2.14 26.94
CA TRP A 329 -14.37 -2.87 26.18
C TRP A 329 -14.21 -4.39 26.36
N PRO A 330 -14.83 -4.98 27.40
CA PRO A 330 -14.59 -6.38 27.78
C PRO A 330 -14.82 -7.42 26.69
N GLN A 331 -15.81 -7.17 25.83
CA GLN A 331 -16.25 -8.10 24.80
C GLN A 331 -16.09 -7.45 23.43
N GLU A 332 -15.57 -8.23 22.48
CA GLU A 332 -15.56 -7.86 21.08
C GLU A 332 -17.01 -7.69 20.59
N PRO A 333 -17.35 -6.55 19.97
CA PRO A 333 -18.67 -6.36 19.38
C PRO A 333 -18.94 -7.39 18.28
N ALA A 334 -20.18 -7.81 18.12
CA ALA A 334 -20.54 -8.69 17.00
C ALA A 334 -20.26 -8.01 15.65
N ALA A 335 -19.87 -8.81 14.65
CA ALA A 335 -19.60 -8.31 13.30
C ALA A 335 -20.79 -7.51 12.75
N GLY A 336 -20.52 -6.31 12.22
CA GLY A 336 -21.54 -5.41 11.66
C GLY A 336 -22.27 -4.51 12.67
N VAL A 337 -21.99 -4.63 13.98
CA VAL A 337 -22.54 -3.72 15.00
C VAL A 337 -21.82 -2.36 15.01
N ALA A 338 -20.54 -2.34 14.66
CA ALA A 338 -19.78 -1.11 14.47
C ALA A 338 -19.61 -0.83 12.98
N GLY A 339 -19.92 0.39 12.55
CA GLY A 339 -19.75 0.80 11.15
C GLY A 339 -18.28 0.85 10.75
N SER A 340 -17.99 0.49 9.50
CA SER A 340 -16.64 0.60 8.93
C SER A 340 -16.38 2.02 8.38
N CYS A 341 -15.10 2.39 8.27
CA CYS A 341 -14.68 3.61 7.56
C CYS A 341 -15.17 3.65 6.11
N ILE A 342 -15.35 2.48 5.49
CA ILE A 342 -15.86 2.33 4.11
C ILE A 342 -17.33 2.72 4.03
N GLU A 343 -18.14 2.33 5.02
CA GLU A 343 -19.58 2.62 5.05
C GLU A 343 -19.88 4.05 5.50
N SER A 344 -19.03 4.60 6.37
CA SER A 344 -19.28 5.91 7.01
C SER A 344 -18.55 7.08 6.34
N GLY A 345 -17.56 6.78 5.49
CA GLY A 345 -16.65 7.76 4.89
C GLY A 345 -15.60 8.29 5.88
N VAL A 346 -14.47 8.74 5.34
CA VAL A 346 -13.38 9.33 6.13
C VAL A 346 -12.69 10.44 5.35
N LEU A 347 -12.42 11.57 6.01
CA LEU A 347 -11.66 12.67 5.40
C LEU A 347 -10.16 12.34 5.46
N GLY A 348 -9.47 12.37 4.32
CA GLY A 348 -8.10 11.82 4.17
C GLY A 348 -7.07 12.25 5.23
N PRO A 349 -6.98 13.54 5.61
CA PRO A 349 -6.12 14.00 6.70
C PRO A 349 -6.38 13.38 8.07
N VAL A 350 -7.58 12.89 8.37
CA VAL A 350 -7.94 12.34 9.69
C VAL A 350 -7.06 11.13 10.05
N PRO A 351 -7.02 10.03 9.27
CA PRO A 351 -6.09 8.94 9.52
C PRO A 351 -4.62 9.37 9.38
N GLY A 352 -4.32 10.38 8.56
CA GLY A 352 -2.98 10.97 8.49
C GLY A 352 -2.49 11.53 9.82
N VAL A 353 -3.34 12.32 10.50
CA VAL A 353 -3.06 12.87 11.83
C VAL A 353 -2.95 11.75 12.86
N LEU A 354 -3.94 10.85 12.92
CA LEU A 354 -3.96 9.78 13.93
C LEU A 354 -2.77 8.81 13.77
N GLY A 355 -2.38 8.46 12.54
CA GLY A 355 -1.20 7.65 12.29
C GLY A 355 0.11 8.38 12.65
N SER A 356 0.19 9.70 12.43
CA SER A 356 1.31 10.50 12.95
C SER A 356 1.35 10.50 14.48
N MET A 357 0.19 10.49 15.14
CA MET A 357 0.09 10.37 16.59
C MET A 357 0.51 8.97 17.08
N GLN A 358 0.20 7.91 16.33
CA GLN A 358 0.75 6.58 16.62
C GLN A 358 2.28 6.57 16.52
N ALA A 359 2.85 7.19 15.48
CA ALA A 359 4.30 7.28 15.30
C ALA A 359 5.00 7.98 16.46
N ILE A 360 4.45 9.10 16.96
CA ILE A 360 5.07 9.79 18.11
C ILE A 360 4.92 8.99 19.42
N GLU A 361 3.82 8.26 19.64
CA GLU A 361 3.73 7.33 20.78
C GLU A 361 4.75 6.20 20.69
N ALA A 362 4.99 5.67 19.48
CA ALA A 362 6.00 4.64 19.24
C ALA A 362 7.40 5.13 19.59
N LEU A 363 7.78 6.32 19.08
CA LEU A 363 9.08 6.92 19.41
C LEU A 363 9.20 7.21 20.91
N LYS A 364 8.14 7.68 21.57
CA LYS A 364 8.16 7.89 23.03
C LYS A 364 8.35 6.59 23.81
N LEU A 365 7.79 5.46 23.36
CA LEU A 365 8.04 4.15 23.97
C LEU A 365 9.50 3.71 23.80
N LEU A 366 10.01 3.74 22.58
CA LEU A 366 11.37 3.29 22.27
C LEU A 366 12.47 4.14 22.94
N LEU A 367 12.20 5.43 23.14
CA LEU A 367 13.13 6.39 23.75
C LEU A 367 12.91 6.55 25.26
N ASP A 368 11.95 5.86 25.86
CA ASP A 368 11.56 6.03 27.28
C ASP A 368 11.17 7.47 27.65
N LEU A 369 10.51 8.19 26.74
CA LEU A 369 10.05 9.56 26.96
C LEU A 369 8.79 9.61 27.83
N PRO A 370 8.52 10.73 28.52
CA PRO A 370 7.29 10.92 29.28
C PRO A 370 6.03 10.73 28.42
N ARG A 371 5.09 9.93 28.93
CA ARG A 371 3.77 9.71 28.31
C ARG A 371 2.64 10.08 29.28
N PRO A 372 2.22 11.36 29.32
CA PRO A 372 1.16 11.82 30.22
C PRO A 372 -0.22 11.23 29.89
N THR A 373 -0.37 10.66 28.69
CA THR A 373 -1.56 9.98 28.20
C THR A 373 -1.61 8.50 28.57
N ASP A 374 -0.60 7.96 29.28
CA ASP A 374 -0.61 6.57 29.74
C ASP A 374 -1.87 6.29 30.59
N HIS A 375 -2.34 5.03 30.50
CA HIS A 375 -3.51 4.49 31.19
C HIS A 375 -4.83 5.19 30.86
N ALA A 376 -4.96 5.73 29.64
CA ALA A 376 -6.18 6.37 29.17
C ALA A 376 -6.43 6.09 27.68
N LEU A 377 -7.69 6.23 27.28
CA LEU A 377 -8.07 6.43 25.88
C LEU A 377 -8.05 7.93 25.58
N LEU A 378 -7.34 8.34 24.53
CA LEU A 378 -7.41 9.69 24.01
C LEU A 378 -8.46 9.73 22.90
N LEU A 379 -9.50 10.56 23.08
CA LEU A 379 -10.48 10.89 22.07
C LEU A 379 -10.11 12.23 21.44
N ILE A 380 -10.20 12.32 20.11
CA ILE A 380 -9.84 13.50 19.35
C ILE A 380 -10.93 13.76 18.34
N ASN A 381 -11.45 14.99 18.32
CA ASN A 381 -12.33 15.46 17.28
C ASN A 381 -11.56 16.49 16.45
N LEU A 382 -11.26 16.15 15.19
CA LEU A 382 -10.50 17.01 14.28
C LEU A 382 -11.37 18.04 13.55
N LEU A 383 -12.70 17.98 13.72
CA LEU A 383 -13.60 18.99 13.19
C LEU A 383 -13.60 20.26 14.05
N ASP A 384 -13.61 20.10 15.38
CA ASP A 384 -13.58 21.22 16.33
C ASP A 384 -12.25 21.39 17.08
N GLY A 385 -11.31 20.45 16.89
CA GLY A 385 -9.97 20.47 17.49
C GLY A 385 -9.94 20.06 18.96
N THR A 386 -11.03 19.49 19.50
CA THR A 386 -11.08 19.06 20.89
C THR A 386 -10.36 17.75 21.12
N SER A 387 -9.78 17.60 22.32
CA SER A 387 -9.23 16.33 22.79
C SER A 387 -9.69 16.04 24.21
N GLN A 388 -10.08 14.79 24.46
CA GLN A 388 -10.54 14.32 25.76
C GLN A 388 -9.76 13.09 26.18
N ARG A 389 -9.22 13.12 27.39
CA ARG A 389 -8.59 11.96 28.02
C ARG A 389 -9.63 11.22 28.87
N LEU A 390 -9.81 9.94 28.60
CA LEU A 390 -10.66 9.03 29.36
C LEU A 390 -9.78 8.03 30.13
N PRO A 391 -9.54 8.23 31.44
CA PRO A 391 -8.76 7.30 32.25
C PRO A 391 -9.40 5.90 32.26
N ILE A 392 -8.57 4.86 32.16
CA ILE A 392 -9.03 3.47 32.20
C ILE A 392 -8.67 2.88 33.56
N ASP A 393 -9.67 2.46 34.31
CA ASP A 393 -9.50 1.73 35.56
C ASP A 393 -9.20 0.26 35.25
N ALA A 394 -7.92 -0.09 35.26
CA ALA A 394 -7.46 -1.45 34.97
C ALA A 394 -8.02 -2.48 35.97
N ALA A 395 -8.13 -2.13 37.25
CA ALA A 395 -8.61 -3.06 38.28
C ALA A 395 -10.08 -3.39 38.07
N ARG A 396 -10.91 -2.36 37.83
CA ARG A 396 -12.33 -2.53 37.49
C ARG A 396 -12.49 -3.28 36.16
N GLY A 397 -11.74 -2.91 35.13
CA GLY A 397 -11.78 -3.57 33.82
C GLY A 397 -11.42 -5.05 33.90
N CYS A 398 -10.30 -5.37 34.55
CA CYS A 398 -9.85 -6.75 34.77
C CYS A 398 -10.91 -7.62 35.46
N ALA A 399 -11.60 -7.07 36.46
CA ALA A 399 -12.66 -7.78 37.16
C ALA A 399 -13.85 -8.13 36.22
N MET A 400 -14.16 -7.27 35.24
CA MET A 400 -15.27 -7.48 34.31
C MET A 400 -15.03 -8.62 33.30
N HIS A 401 -13.76 -8.90 32.95
CA HIS A 401 -13.41 -9.95 32.00
C HIS A 401 -12.61 -11.11 32.62
N GLY A 402 -12.48 -11.17 33.95
CA GLY A 402 -11.82 -12.26 34.66
C GLY A 402 -10.29 -12.32 34.48
N GLY A 403 -9.65 -11.16 34.27
CA GLY A 403 -8.19 -11.02 34.09
C GLY A 403 -7.75 -10.94 32.62
N CYS A 404 -6.74 -10.10 32.34
CA CYS A 404 -6.31 -9.79 30.96
C CYS A 404 -5.79 -11.03 30.22
N ALA A 405 -4.86 -11.77 30.82
CA ALA A 405 -4.25 -12.93 30.18
C ALA A 405 -5.26 -14.04 29.87
N GLU A 406 -6.23 -14.25 30.77
CA GLU A 406 -7.27 -15.25 30.55
C GLU A 406 -8.29 -14.80 29.49
N ALA A 407 -8.68 -13.53 29.49
CA ALA A 407 -9.51 -12.97 28.43
C ALA A 407 -8.81 -13.05 27.06
N ALA A 408 -7.50 -12.78 27.01
CA ALA A 408 -6.70 -12.88 25.79
C ALA A 408 -6.61 -14.31 25.24
N ARG A 409 -6.37 -15.31 26.11
CA ARG A 409 -6.39 -16.73 25.71
C ARG A 409 -7.74 -17.17 25.14
N ARG A 410 -8.84 -16.76 25.79
CA ARG A 410 -10.18 -17.05 25.28
C ARG A 410 -10.42 -16.36 23.93
N GLY A 411 -10.03 -15.10 23.79
CA GLY A 411 -10.13 -14.35 22.54
C GLY A 411 -9.41 -15.05 21.38
N LEU A 412 -8.15 -15.43 21.58
CA LEU A 412 -7.39 -16.20 20.57
C LEU A 412 -8.03 -17.56 20.25
N THR A 413 -8.50 -18.28 21.27
CA THR A 413 -9.16 -19.58 21.06
C THR A 413 -10.43 -19.41 20.21
N MET A 414 -11.23 -18.39 20.50
CA MET A 414 -12.43 -18.07 19.74
C MET A 414 -12.10 -17.62 18.31
N ALA A 415 -11.08 -16.77 18.14
CA ALA A 415 -10.63 -16.33 16.82
C ALA A 415 -10.06 -17.48 15.98
N GLN A 416 -9.34 -18.42 16.60
CA GLN A 416 -8.87 -19.63 15.92
C GLN A 416 -10.04 -20.52 15.50
N ALA A 417 -10.99 -20.76 16.41
CA ALA A 417 -12.19 -21.52 16.09
C ALA A 417 -13.06 -20.85 15.01
N ALA A 418 -13.07 -19.51 14.95
CA ALA A 418 -13.73 -18.72 13.92
C ALA A 418 -13.01 -18.81 12.57
N ARG A 419 -11.67 -18.83 12.55
CA ARG A 419 -10.89 -19.06 11.33
C ARG A 419 -11.17 -20.45 10.76
N ASP A 420 -11.27 -21.46 11.61
CA ASP A 420 -11.63 -22.82 11.21
C ASP A 420 -13.08 -22.93 10.66
N VAL A 421 -13.85 -21.84 10.67
CA VAL A 421 -15.16 -21.76 10.01
C VAL A 421 -15.00 -21.56 8.52
N ASP A 422 -14.20 -20.58 8.09
CA ASP A 422 -14.06 -20.22 6.69
C ASP A 422 -12.95 -21.08 6.04
N ILE A 423 -13.35 -22.05 5.22
CA ILE A 423 -12.45 -23.01 4.57
C ILE A 423 -12.27 -22.66 3.10
N VAL A 424 -11.04 -22.77 2.61
CA VAL A 424 -10.69 -22.53 1.21
C VAL A 424 -10.75 -23.85 0.43
N PHE A 425 -11.52 -23.84 -0.67
CA PHE A 425 -11.48 -24.89 -1.69
C PHE A 425 -11.37 -24.24 -3.08
N GLY A 426 -10.59 -24.85 -3.98
CA GLY A 426 -10.43 -24.36 -5.35
C GLY A 426 -11.65 -24.60 -6.24
N ASN A 427 -12.48 -25.60 -5.90
CA ASN A 427 -13.75 -25.94 -6.55
C ASN A 427 -14.63 -26.77 -5.59
N LEU A 428 -15.91 -26.94 -5.92
CA LEU A 428 -16.87 -27.66 -5.07
C LEU A 428 -16.61 -29.17 -5.00
N ASP A 429 -16.11 -29.78 -6.08
CA ASP A 429 -15.79 -31.22 -6.09
C ASP A 429 -14.70 -31.57 -5.08
N ALA A 430 -13.70 -30.69 -4.90
CA ALA A 430 -12.66 -30.85 -3.90
C ALA A 430 -13.21 -30.83 -2.47
N ALA A 431 -14.22 -29.99 -2.20
CA ALA A 431 -14.89 -29.96 -0.90
C ALA A 431 -15.66 -31.27 -0.64
N ILE A 432 -16.36 -31.79 -1.64
CA ILE A 432 -17.08 -33.06 -1.54
C ILE A 432 -16.12 -34.23 -1.34
N ALA A 433 -15.02 -34.27 -2.09
CA ALA A 433 -13.97 -35.28 -1.94
C ALA A 433 -13.32 -35.25 -0.55
N ALA A 434 -13.25 -34.07 0.08
CA ALA A 434 -12.81 -33.90 1.47
C ALA A 434 -13.90 -34.26 2.51
N GLY A 435 -15.08 -34.71 2.08
CA GLY A 435 -16.15 -35.20 2.96
C GLY A 435 -17.17 -34.15 3.38
N TYR A 436 -17.19 -32.96 2.76
CA TYR A 436 -18.17 -31.92 3.07
C TYR A 436 -19.49 -32.12 2.32
N THR A 437 -20.60 -31.96 3.04
CA THR A 437 -21.93 -31.81 2.46
C THR A 437 -22.19 -30.33 2.17
N LEU A 438 -22.58 -30.00 0.94
CA LEU A 438 -22.70 -28.61 0.50
C LEU A 438 -24.13 -28.09 0.70
N VAL A 439 -24.28 -26.96 1.36
CA VAL A 439 -25.57 -26.27 1.53
C VAL A 439 -25.49 -24.89 0.90
N ASP A 440 -26.29 -24.64 -0.13
CA ASP A 440 -26.37 -23.34 -0.79
C ASP A 440 -27.30 -22.42 0.03
N VAL A 441 -26.78 -21.27 0.42
CA VAL A 441 -27.52 -20.25 1.19
C VAL A 441 -27.82 -18.98 0.41
N ARG A 442 -27.64 -19.02 -0.92
CA ARG A 442 -27.98 -17.91 -1.82
C ARG A 442 -29.49 -17.77 -1.97
N GLU A 443 -29.92 -16.60 -2.42
CA GLU A 443 -31.32 -16.33 -2.73
C GLU A 443 -31.74 -17.04 -4.02
N ALA A 444 -33.04 -17.31 -4.17
CA ALA A 444 -33.58 -18.04 -5.32
C ALA A 444 -33.18 -17.42 -6.67
N VAL A 445 -33.10 -16.09 -6.75
CA VAL A 445 -32.67 -15.37 -7.96
C VAL A 445 -31.22 -15.65 -8.34
N GLU A 446 -30.33 -15.79 -7.36
CA GLU A 446 -28.90 -16.06 -7.58
C GLU A 446 -28.71 -17.51 -8.05
N ILE A 447 -29.49 -18.44 -7.51
CA ILE A 447 -29.48 -19.85 -7.92
C ILE A 447 -30.04 -20.00 -9.33
N ALA A 448 -31.11 -19.30 -9.66
CA ALA A 448 -31.68 -19.30 -11.00
C ALA A 448 -30.69 -18.73 -12.04
N ALA A 449 -29.93 -17.69 -11.67
CA ALA A 449 -28.92 -17.09 -12.53
C ALA A 449 -27.67 -17.97 -12.67
N GLN A 450 -27.24 -18.64 -11.59
CA GLN A 450 -26.05 -19.49 -11.57
C GLN A 450 -26.29 -20.74 -10.70
N PRO A 451 -26.87 -21.81 -11.28
CA PRO A 451 -27.04 -23.08 -10.59
C PRO A 451 -25.69 -23.71 -10.27
N LEU A 452 -25.56 -24.32 -9.10
CA LEU A 452 -24.36 -25.07 -8.71
C LEU A 452 -24.62 -26.56 -8.88
N HIS A 453 -23.66 -27.26 -9.49
CA HIS A 453 -23.81 -28.66 -9.89
C HIS A 453 -23.66 -29.67 -8.74
N ALA A 454 -23.18 -29.23 -7.57
CA ALA A 454 -22.72 -30.13 -6.50
C ALA A 454 -23.42 -29.90 -5.14
N VAL A 455 -24.45 -29.04 -5.10
CA VAL A 455 -25.13 -28.67 -3.86
C VAL A 455 -26.07 -29.79 -3.41
N SER A 456 -25.99 -30.16 -2.14
CA SER A 456 -26.81 -31.23 -1.53
C SER A 456 -28.16 -30.72 -1.03
N GLN A 457 -28.24 -29.45 -0.60
CA GLN A 457 -29.45 -28.82 -0.09
C GLN A 457 -29.41 -27.31 -0.31
N TRP A 458 -30.56 -26.68 -0.54
CA TRP A 458 -30.71 -25.22 -0.54
C TRP A 458 -31.51 -24.77 0.67
N ILE A 459 -30.96 -23.83 1.45
CA ILE A 459 -31.66 -23.16 2.55
C ILE A 459 -31.28 -21.67 2.48
N PRO A 460 -32.22 -20.74 2.19
CA PRO A 460 -31.91 -19.31 2.16
C PRO A 460 -31.21 -18.83 3.43
N SER A 461 -30.23 -17.94 3.29
CA SER A 461 -29.42 -17.45 4.41
C SER A 461 -30.24 -16.86 5.57
N THR A 462 -31.41 -16.30 5.28
CA THR A 462 -32.34 -15.74 6.28
C THR A 462 -33.06 -16.81 7.09
N LEU A 463 -33.21 -18.03 6.55
CA LEU A 463 -33.94 -19.14 7.17
C LEU A 463 -33.00 -20.18 7.79
N ILE A 464 -31.69 -20.09 7.55
CA ILE A 464 -30.73 -21.10 7.99
C ILE A 464 -30.74 -21.39 9.50
N GLY A 465 -31.05 -20.39 10.33
CA GLY A 465 -31.17 -20.55 11.78
C GLY A 465 -32.41 -21.36 12.20
N GLU A 466 -33.52 -21.22 11.46
CA GLU A 466 -34.77 -21.95 11.72
C GLU A 466 -34.65 -23.41 11.28
N HIS A 467 -33.88 -23.67 10.21
CA HIS A 467 -33.63 -24.99 9.65
C HIS A 467 -32.35 -25.65 10.21
N ALA A 468 -31.81 -25.17 11.33
CA ALA A 468 -30.56 -25.69 11.90
C ALA A 468 -30.59 -27.20 12.18
N THR A 469 -31.73 -27.73 12.62
CA THR A 469 -31.95 -29.15 12.90
C THR A 469 -32.06 -30.03 11.66
N GLU A 470 -32.27 -29.44 10.48
CA GLU A 470 -32.35 -30.13 9.20
C GLU A 470 -30.97 -30.31 8.55
N LEU A 471 -29.94 -29.66 9.10
CA LEU A 471 -28.58 -29.74 8.57
C LEU A 471 -27.97 -31.14 8.80
N PRO A 472 -27.17 -31.64 7.85
CA PRO A 472 -26.49 -32.93 7.98
C PRO A 472 -25.59 -33.03 9.23
N ALA A 473 -25.50 -34.23 9.80
CA ALA A 473 -24.65 -34.49 10.97
C ALA A 473 -23.13 -34.52 10.67
N GLY A 474 -22.74 -34.73 9.41
CA GLY A 474 -21.34 -34.70 8.96
C GLY A 474 -20.79 -33.28 8.76
N PRO A 475 -19.56 -33.11 8.27
CA PRO A 475 -19.03 -31.79 7.92
C PRO A 475 -19.91 -31.09 6.89
N VAL A 476 -20.38 -29.88 7.20
CA VAL A 476 -21.24 -29.08 6.30
C VAL A 476 -20.46 -27.86 5.83
N LEU A 477 -20.51 -27.56 4.54
CA LEU A 477 -19.97 -26.34 3.97
C LEU A 477 -21.11 -25.47 3.42
N LEU A 478 -21.36 -24.34 4.06
CA LEU A 478 -22.29 -23.33 3.61
C LEU A 478 -21.67 -22.52 2.46
N VAL A 479 -22.42 -22.35 1.38
CA VAL A 479 -21.96 -21.68 0.17
C VAL A 479 -22.86 -20.49 -0.13
N CYS A 480 -22.29 -19.29 -0.25
CA CYS A 480 -22.99 -18.11 -0.74
C CYS A 480 -22.20 -17.42 -1.87
N ALA A 481 -22.72 -16.30 -2.40
CA ALA A 481 -22.04 -15.57 -3.49
C ALA A 481 -20.61 -15.12 -3.16
N SER A 482 -20.40 -14.46 -2.01
CA SER A 482 -19.13 -13.79 -1.64
C SER A 482 -18.49 -14.29 -0.34
N GLY A 483 -18.97 -15.41 0.23
CA GLY A 483 -18.52 -15.93 1.53
C GLY A 483 -19.06 -15.16 2.76
N ARG A 484 -19.56 -13.93 2.58
CA ARG A 484 -20.04 -13.08 3.69
C ARG A 484 -21.26 -13.66 4.42
N ARG A 485 -22.29 -14.07 3.68
CA ARG A 485 -23.53 -14.63 4.26
C ARG A 485 -23.29 -16.01 4.87
N SER A 486 -22.59 -16.88 4.15
CA SER A 486 -22.23 -18.22 4.66
C SER A 486 -21.38 -18.11 5.92
N GLY A 487 -20.43 -17.18 5.99
CA GLY A 487 -19.58 -16.97 7.17
C GLY A 487 -20.38 -16.52 8.40
N VAL A 488 -21.31 -15.57 8.23
CA VAL A 488 -22.23 -15.14 9.32
C VAL A 488 -23.09 -16.30 9.79
N ALA A 489 -23.71 -17.04 8.87
CA ALA A 489 -24.56 -18.19 9.19
C ALA A 489 -23.79 -19.31 9.92
N ALA A 490 -22.61 -19.68 9.42
CA ALA A 490 -21.80 -20.73 10.02
C ALA A 490 -21.32 -20.35 11.43
N ARG A 491 -20.91 -19.09 11.66
CA ARG A 491 -20.55 -18.60 13.00
C ARG A 491 -21.73 -18.60 13.95
N MET A 492 -22.92 -18.20 13.51
CA MET A 492 -24.14 -18.25 14.31
C MET A 492 -24.45 -19.68 14.76
N LEU A 493 -24.46 -20.64 13.83
CA LEU A 493 -24.77 -22.05 14.11
C LEU A 493 -23.72 -22.71 15.02
N ARG A 494 -22.44 -22.42 14.81
CA ARG A 494 -21.37 -22.87 15.72
C ARG A 494 -21.51 -22.27 17.12
N GLY A 495 -21.98 -21.03 17.23
CA GLY A 495 -22.34 -20.40 18.51
C GLY A 495 -23.45 -21.15 19.27
N GLN A 496 -24.26 -21.95 18.56
CA GLN A 496 -25.28 -22.85 19.13
C GLN A 496 -24.75 -24.27 19.40
N GLY A 497 -23.44 -24.51 19.22
CA GLY A 497 -22.78 -25.80 19.47
C GLY A 497 -22.60 -26.70 18.24
N MET A 498 -23.02 -26.26 17.04
CA MET A 498 -22.89 -27.05 15.80
C MET A 498 -21.50 -26.89 15.17
N LEU A 499 -20.49 -27.49 15.77
CA LEU A 499 -19.07 -27.30 15.38
C LEU A 499 -18.70 -27.88 14.00
N ASN A 500 -19.55 -28.71 13.41
CA ASN A 500 -19.38 -29.32 12.08
C ASN A 500 -19.74 -28.39 10.91
N ILE A 501 -20.20 -27.17 11.19
CA ILE A 501 -20.61 -26.20 10.17
C ILE A 501 -19.44 -25.29 9.78
N HIS A 502 -19.21 -25.15 8.47
CA HIS A 502 -18.16 -24.34 7.88
C HIS A 502 -18.73 -23.47 6.76
N SER A 503 -17.98 -22.49 6.31
CA SER A 503 -18.31 -21.56 5.24
C SER A 503 -17.25 -21.64 4.16
N LEU A 504 -17.66 -21.57 2.89
CA LEU A 504 -16.71 -21.46 1.79
C LEU A 504 -16.13 -20.05 1.75
N ALA A 505 -14.83 -19.93 2.03
CA ALA A 505 -14.13 -18.66 2.02
C ALA A 505 -14.20 -17.98 0.63
N GLY A 506 -14.68 -16.73 0.59
CA GLY A 506 -14.89 -15.98 -0.65
C GLY A 506 -16.12 -16.38 -1.48
N GLY A 507 -16.84 -17.44 -1.08
CA GLY A 507 -18.04 -17.92 -1.74
C GLY A 507 -17.79 -18.48 -3.14
N VAL A 508 -18.84 -18.56 -3.96
CA VAL A 508 -18.70 -19.03 -5.35
C VAL A 508 -17.91 -18.08 -6.24
N ALA A 509 -17.78 -16.80 -5.87
CA ALA A 509 -17.02 -15.82 -6.62
C ALA A 509 -15.51 -16.14 -6.72
N THR A 510 -14.96 -16.91 -5.78
CA THR A 510 -13.53 -17.28 -5.75
C THR A 510 -13.25 -18.65 -6.39
N LEU A 511 -14.28 -19.39 -6.79
CA LEU A 511 -14.10 -20.68 -7.43
C LEU A 511 -13.65 -20.50 -8.87
N VAL A 512 -12.68 -21.30 -9.30
CA VAL A 512 -12.25 -21.34 -10.69
C VAL A 512 -13.42 -21.87 -11.54
N PRO A 513 -13.83 -21.19 -12.63
CA PRO A 513 -14.85 -21.72 -13.51
C PRO A 513 -14.38 -23.07 -14.05
N GLN A 514 -15.14 -24.15 -13.78
CA GLN A 514 -14.93 -25.39 -14.49
C GLN A 514 -15.21 -25.12 -15.97
N ARG A 515 -14.18 -25.10 -16.80
CA ARG A 515 -14.36 -25.18 -18.25
C ARG A 515 -15.10 -26.49 -18.51
N ASP A 516 -16.29 -26.38 -19.09
CA ASP A 516 -17.11 -27.52 -19.49
C ASP A 516 -16.23 -28.57 -20.17
N ARG A 517 -16.16 -29.75 -19.55
CA ARG A 517 -15.82 -30.97 -20.29
C ARG A 517 -16.97 -31.18 -21.27
N ILE A 518 -16.83 -30.62 -22.46
CA ILE A 518 -17.66 -30.97 -23.60
C ILE A 518 -17.40 -32.46 -23.84
N ALA A 519 -18.37 -33.28 -23.44
CA ALA A 519 -18.53 -34.62 -23.97
C ALA A 519 -18.98 -34.46 -25.43
N GLY A 520 -18.16 -34.96 -26.36
CA GLY A 520 -18.39 -34.92 -27.80
C GLY A 520 -17.15 -35.36 -28.54
#